data_AF-A0A7X0KT44-F1
#
_entry.id   AF-A0A7X0KT44-F1
#
_cell.length_a   1.000
_cell.length_b   1.000
_cell.length_c   1.000
_cell.angle_alpha   90.00
_cell.angle_beta   90.00
_cell.angle_gamma   90.00
#
_symmetry.space_group_name_H-M   'P 1'
#
loop_
_entity.id
_entity.type
_entity.pdbx_description
1 polymer ?
#
loop_
_entity_poly.entity_id
_entity_poly.type
_entity_poly.pdbx_seq_one_letter_code
_entity_poly.pdbx_strand_id
1 'polypeptide(L)'
;MRRLTLTAAALLTSALLFTGCATTLADSSADTSATPSSSASASTTTAETSAISGDIDWSGLPTTEVELTDDGLTITEAGTYVLSGSTTGQIVVDTDEDVRIILGGVTIDSADGAAIRVDSAETTVIELADGTTNTVSDASTRSDEEIDGAIYSADDLIITGTGTLNVTAEFADGIVGKDDVSIESGTITVTSADDGIRGKDSLTISGGTITIDAAGDGIKSSNDTDAGEGQLVISGGDITITTGDDAVKAEQQVTITGGTIDIVSSVEGIEAPVVVIDGGVITVNASDDGLNAAASAIVTSGLSITVNGGEITVVMGSGDTDAFDSNGDLTITGGTIDVTAQSAFDFDGTGTLTGGTVVVNGEQITALTNQMMGGGGRP
;
A
#
# COMPACT_ATOMS: atom_id res chain seq x y z
N MET A 1 -42.31 27.30 -27.32
CA MET A 1 -42.80 26.88 -28.65
C MET A 1 -41.99 25.62 -29.03
N ARG A 2 -42.40 24.40 -28.64
CA ARG A 2 -43.18 23.40 -29.43
C ARG A 2 -42.72 23.20 -30.89
N ARG A 3 -42.09 22.05 -31.18
CA ARG A 3 -42.51 20.94 -32.11
C ARG A 3 -41.26 20.08 -32.43
N LEU A 4 -41.14 18.83 -31.95
CA LEU A 4 -41.71 17.54 -32.40
C LEU A 4 -41.28 17.03 -33.80
N THR A 5 -40.53 15.90 -33.77
CA THR A 5 -40.63 14.64 -34.54
C THR A 5 -40.31 14.59 -36.04
N LEU A 6 -39.46 13.63 -36.47
CA LEU A 6 -39.91 12.34 -37.04
C LEU A 6 -38.78 11.31 -37.22
N THR A 7 -39.10 10.06 -36.89
CA THR A 7 -38.42 8.78 -37.14
C THR A 7 -38.43 8.34 -38.60
N ALA A 8 -37.43 7.56 -39.04
CA ALA A 8 -37.55 6.65 -40.18
C ALA A 8 -36.71 5.38 -39.96
N ALA A 9 -37.39 4.24 -40.00
CA ALA A 9 -36.83 2.89 -39.95
C ALA A 9 -36.67 2.33 -41.38
N ALA A 10 -35.68 1.46 -41.61
CA ALA A 10 -35.63 0.60 -42.79
C ALA A 10 -35.07 -0.78 -42.43
N LEU A 11 -35.95 -1.77 -42.35
CA LEU A 11 -35.64 -3.19 -42.53
C LEU A 11 -35.48 -3.48 -44.02
N LEU A 12 -34.53 -4.34 -44.40
CA LEU A 12 -34.66 -5.16 -45.62
C LEU A 12 -33.98 -6.53 -45.44
N THR A 13 -34.71 -7.55 -45.90
CA THR A 13 -34.55 -8.99 -45.70
C THR A 13 -33.79 -9.72 -46.81
N SER A 14 -33.07 -10.79 -46.41
CA SER A 14 -32.86 -12.12 -47.04
C SER A 14 -32.54 -12.30 -48.53
N ALA A 15 -31.49 -13.11 -48.78
CA ALA A 15 -31.55 -14.19 -49.78
C ALA A 15 -30.59 -15.35 -49.40
N LEU A 16 -31.16 -16.52 -49.12
CA LEU A 16 -30.47 -17.82 -49.07
C LEU A 16 -30.25 -18.35 -50.49
N LEU A 17 -29.10 -18.98 -50.75
CA LEU A 17 -28.92 -19.91 -51.86
C LEU A 17 -28.22 -21.18 -51.34
N PHE A 18 -28.93 -22.30 -51.41
CA PHE A 18 -28.39 -23.65 -51.29
C PHE A 18 -27.81 -24.08 -52.64
N THR A 19 -26.64 -24.72 -52.64
CA THR A 19 -26.27 -25.72 -53.65
C THR A 19 -25.35 -26.74 -52.98
N GLY A 20 -25.82 -27.98 -52.91
CA GLY A 20 -25.01 -29.13 -52.52
C GLY A 20 -24.48 -29.86 -53.76
N CYS A 21 -23.33 -30.52 -53.59
CA CYS A 21 -22.92 -31.70 -54.35
C CYS A 21 -21.93 -32.52 -53.50
N ALA A 22 -22.33 -33.74 -53.15
CA ALA A 22 -21.50 -34.88 -52.76
C ALA A 22 -20.66 -35.36 -53.98
N THR A 23 -19.54 -36.10 -53.96
CA THR A 23 -18.76 -36.92 -53.00
C THR A 23 -17.47 -37.30 -53.75
N THR A 24 -16.36 -37.62 -53.07
CA THR A 24 -15.46 -38.76 -53.38
C THR A 24 -14.40 -38.93 -52.29
N LEU A 25 -14.10 -40.20 -51.99
CA LEU A 25 -13.18 -40.71 -50.96
C LEU A 25 -11.73 -40.75 -51.48
N ALA A 26 -10.74 -40.45 -50.64
CA ALA A 26 -9.49 -41.20 -50.56
C ALA A 26 -8.68 -40.84 -49.29
N ASP A 27 -8.24 -41.91 -48.65
CA ASP A 27 -7.39 -42.08 -47.48
C ASP A 27 -5.95 -41.56 -47.67
N SER A 28 -5.36 -40.95 -46.64
CA SER A 28 -3.93 -40.95 -46.34
C SER A 28 -3.64 -40.34 -44.98
N SER A 29 -3.08 -41.16 -44.09
CA SER A 29 -2.56 -40.80 -42.77
C SER A 29 -1.28 -39.96 -42.89
N ALA A 30 -1.20 -38.88 -42.10
CA ALA A 30 0.05 -38.36 -41.53
C ALA A 30 -0.29 -37.40 -40.38
N ASP A 31 -0.19 -37.93 -39.17
CA ASP A 31 -0.16 -37.20 -37.91
C ASP A 31 1.17 -36.43 -37.80
N THR A 32 1.09 -35.11 -37.63
CA THR A 32 2.04 -34.22 -36.92
C THR A 32 1.73 -32.78 -37.30
N SER A 33 1.17 -31.99 -36.38
CA SER A 33 1.29 -30.52 -36.38
C SER A 33 0.99 -30.01 -34.98
N ALA A 34 2.08 -29.63 -34.30
CA ALA A 34 2.10 -29.03 -32.99
C ALA A 34 1.30 -27.71 -32.97
N THR A 35 0.43 -27.57 -31.98
CA THR A 35 -0.16 -26.29 -31.58
C THR A 35 0.83 -25.54 -30.67
N PRO A 36 1.07 -24.24 -30.89
CA PRO A 36 1.96 -23.48 -30.03
C PRO A 36 1.25 -23.18 -28.70
N SER A 37 1.88 -23.59 -27.60
CA SER A 37 1.56 -23.12 -26.25
C SER A 37 2.07 -21.69 -26.14
N SER A 38 1.16 -20.73 -25.95
CA SER A 38 1.49 -19.36 -25.57
C SER A 38 1.87 -19.35 -24.10
N SER A 39 3.17 -19.37 -23.81
CA SER A 39 3.71 -19.06 -22.49
C SER A 39 3.49 -17.57 -22.20
N ALA A 40 2.59 -17.27 -21.28
CA ALA A 40 2.57 -15.97 -20.62
C ALA A 40 3.82 -15.90 -19.72
N SER A 41 4.83 -15.15 -20.15
CA SER A 41 5.92 -14.75 -19.27
C SER A 41 5.36 -13.73 -18.29
N ALA A 42 5.17 -14.14 -17.04
CA ALA A 42 5.08 -13.22 -15.93
C ALA A 42 6.40 -12.44 -15.88
N SER A 43 6.32 -11.13 -16.07
CA SER A 43 7.43 -10.22 -15.85
C SER A 43 7.55 -10.01 -14.34
N THR A 44 8.42 -10.77 -13.69
CA THR A 44 8.86 -10.47 -12.33
C THR A 44 9.67 -9.17 -12.36
N THR A 45 8.99 -8.06 -12.06
CA THR A 45 9.63 -6.80 -11.67
C THR A 45 10.42 -7.08 -10.40
N THR A 46 11.74 -7.14 -10.53
CA THR A 46 12.63 -7.17 -9.37
C THR A 46 12.66 -5.73 -8.88
N ALA A 47 12.01 -5.43 -7.76
CA ALA A 47 12.05 -4.09 -7.17
C ALA A 47 13.50 -3.75 -6.80
N GLU A 48 14.12 -2.84 -7.54
CA GLU A 48 15.41 -2.26 -7.14
C GLU A 48 15.19 -1.47 -5.85
N THR A 49 15.73 -1.99 -4.75
CA THR A 49 15.57 -1.46 -3.39
C THR A 49 16.70 -0.48 -3.03
N SER A 50 17.17 0.29 -4.01
CA SER A 50 18.15 1.36 -3.78
C SER A 50 17.47 2.56 -3.13
N ALA A 51 18.16 3.25 -2.22
CA ALA A 51 17.66 4.50 -1.63
C ALA A 51 17.55 5.56 -2.74
N ILE A 52 16.31 5.93 -3.07
CA ILE A 52 15.94 6.88 -4.13
C ILE A 52 16.46 8.27 -3.77
N SER A 53 16.47 8.62 -2.48
CA SER A 53 16.99 9.92 -1.99
C SER A 53 18.47 10.16 -2.34
N GLY A 54 19.25 9.09 -2.53
CA GLY A 54 20.68 9.14 -2.84
C GLY A 54 21.01 9.38 -4.32
N ASP A 55 20.03 9.24 -5.22
CA ASP A 55 20.24 9.39 -6.67
C ASP A 55 20.20 10.87 -7.12
N ILE A 56 19.69 11.76 -6.26
CA ILE A 56 19.64 13.21 -6.50
C ILE A 56 20.99 13.86 -6.15
N ASP A 57 21.56 14.66 -7.06
CA ASP A 57 22.83 15.38 -6.84
C ASP A 57 22.64 16.64 -5.98
N TRP A 58 22.39 16.43 -4.68
CA TRP A 58 22.26 17.51 -3.70
C TRP A 58 23.50 18.41 -3.61
N SER A 59 24.68 17.91 -3.97
CA SER A 59 25.93 18.66 -3.88
C SER A 59 26.03 19.80 -4.91
N GLY A 60 25.24 19.72 -5.98
CA GLY A 60 25.12 20.76 -7.00
C GLY A 60 24.11 21.85 -6.67
N LEU A 61 23.28 21.68 -5.65
CA LEU A 61 22.18 22.58 -5.28
C LEU A 61 22.56 23.50 -4.10
N PRO A 62 21.93 24.69 -3.97
CA PRO A 62 22.20 25.59 -2.86
C PRO A 62 21.76 24.98 -1.52
N THR A 63 22.47 25.34 -0.44
CA THR A 63 22.08 25.01 0.94
C THR A 63 21.76 26.29 1.70
N THR A 64 20.60 26.30 2.34
CA THR A 64 20.10 27.43 3.14
C THR A 64 19.82 26.96 4.56
N GLU A 65 20.41 27.61 5.56
CA GLU A 65 20.06 27.41 6.97
C GLU A 65 18.90 28.34 7.35
N VAL A 66 17.88 27.81 8.00
CA VAL A 66 16.67 28.56 8.39
C VAL A 66 16.36 28.30 9.87
N GLU A 67 16.31 29.38 10.66
CA GLU A 67 15.69 29.36 11.99
C GLU A 67 14.22 29.74 11.81
N LEU A 68 13.33 28.82 12.16
CA LEU A 68 11.89 28.98 12.00
C LEU A 68 11.34 30.09 12.91
N THR A 69 10.34 30.80 12.40
CA THR A 69 9.57 31.80 13.13
C THR A 69 8.09 31.52 12.92
N ASP A 70 7.20 32.17 13.69
CA ASP A 70 5.75 31.96 13.59
C ASP A 70 5.15 32.32 12.21
N ASP A 71 5.91 33.02 11.35
CA ASP A 71 5.50 33.30 9.96
C ASP A 71 5.57 32.05 9.05
N GLY A 72 6.17 30.94 9.50
CA GLY A 72 6.39 29.73 8.71
C GLY A 72 7.54 29.87 7.70
N LEU A 73 7.50 29.07 6.63
CA LEU A 73 8.47 29.11 5.54
C LEU A 73 7.80 28.76 4.21
N THR A 74 8.13 29.48 3.14
CA THR A 74 7.78 29.09 1.76
C THR A 74 9.05 28.85 0.97
N ILE A 75 9.14 27.69 0.33
CA ILE A 75 10.24 27.21 -0.50
C ILE A 75 9.76 27.21 -1.95
N THR A 76 10.41 28.00 -2.81
CA THR A 76 10.03 28.17 -4.22
C THR A 76 11.17 27.89 -5.20
N GLU A 77 12.32 27.42 -4.70
CA GLU A 77 13.52 27.16 -5.50
C GLU A 77 14.11 25.81 -5.08
N ALA A 78 14.76 25.11 -6.02
CA ALA A 78 15.50 23.89 -5.71
C ALA A 78 16.56 24.13 -4.61
N GLY A 79 16.76 23.16 -3.73
CA GLY A 79 17.80 23.29 -2.72
C GLY A 79 17.66 22.39 -1.52
N THR A 80 18.69 22.47 -0.66
CA THR A 80 18.65 21.91 0.69
C THR A 80 18.34 23.01 1.70
N TYR A 81 17.31 22.81 2.51
CA TYR A 81 16.86 23.72 3.56
C TYR A 81 17.06 23.05 4.92
N VAL A 82 18.02 23.55 5.70
CA VAL A 82 18.33 23.04 7.03
C VAL A 82 17.54 23.82 8.07
N LEU A 83 16.48 23.21 8.58
CA LEU A 83 15.52 23.85 9.47
C LEU A 83 15.90 23.62 10.94
N SER A 84 15.71 24.65 11.77
CA SER A 84 15.86 24.59 13.22
C SER A 84 14.83 25.49 13.90
N GLY A 85 14.61 25.34 15.21
CA GLY A 85 13.69 26.19 15.96
C GLY A 85 12.24 25.71 15.90
N SER A 86 11.29 26.62 16.06
CA SER A 86 9.87 26.28 16.13
C SER A 86 8.98 27.28 15.37
N THR A 87 7.83 26.83 14.91
CA THR A 87 6.83 27.68 14.26
C THR A 87 5.41 27.18 14.52
N THR A 88 4.44 28.09 14.51
CA THR A 88 3.02 27.79 14.37
C THR A 88 2.48 27.99 12.94
N GLY A 89 3.33 28.44 12.04
CA GLY A 89 3.04 28.55 10.61
C GLY A 89 3.31 27.25 9.88
N GLN A 90 3.00 27.23 8.58
CA GLN A 90 3.22 26.08 7.70
C GLN A 90 4.61 26.16 7.06
N ILE A 91 5.17 25.00 6.71
CA ILE A 91 6.28 24.88 5.76
C ILE A 91 5.68 24.49 4.41
N VAL A 92 5.72 25.40 3.44
CA VAL A 92 5.12 25.23 2.12
C VAL A 92 6.22 25.07 1.07
N VAL A 93 6.13 24.04 0.23
CA VAL A 93 6.96 23.84 -0.97
C VAL A 93 6.11 24.04 -2.21
N ASP A 94 6.53 24.94 -3.10
CA ASP A 94 5.82 25.32 -4.34
C ASP A 94 6.85 25.60 -5.43
N THR A 95 7.37 24.53 -6.03
CA THR A 95 8.37 24.57 -7.10
C THR A 95 8.20 23.37 -8.05
N ASP A 96 8.83 23.37 -9.22
CA ASP A 96 8.86 22.23 -10.15
C ASP A 96 10.20 21.46 -10.06
N GLU A 97 10.98 21.67 -9.00
CA GLU A 97 12.36 21.16 -8.85
C GLU A 97 12.53 20.34 -7.56
N ASP A 98 13.69 19.69 -7.40
CA ASP A 98 14.02 18.89 -6.22
C ASP A 98 14.26 19.74 -4.96
N VAL A 99 13.63 19.35 -3.86
CA VAL A 99 13.76 20.01 -2.55
C VAL A 99 14.13 19.00 -1.47
N ARG A 100 15.17 19.31 -0.70
CA ARG A 100 15.52 18.57 0.52
C ARG A 100 15.29 19.44 1.75
N ILE A 101 14.46 18.99 2.67
CA ILE A 101 14.21 19.62 3.96
C ILE A 101 14.91 18.79 5.03
N ILE A 102 15.98 19.32 5.61
CA ILE A 102 16.67 18.69 6.75
C ILE A 102 16.04 19.21 8.05
N LEU A 103 15.38 18.33 8.79
CA LEU A 103 14.77 18.65 10.08
C LEU A 103 15.81 18.51 11.20
N GLY A 104 16.31 19.66 11.66
CA GLY A 104 17.40 19.79 12.63
C GLY A 104 16.96 19.96 14.08
N GLY A 105 15.91 19.27 14.51
CA GLY A 105 15.31 19.41 15.84
C GLY A 105 14.23 20.48 15.88
N VAL A 106 13.29 20.43 14.94
CA VAL A 106 12.22 21.42 14.78
C VAL A 106 10.93 21.06 15.51
N THR A 107 10.13 22.08 15.82
CA THR A 107 8.71 21.92 16.19
C THR A 107 7.84 22.75 15.25
N ILE A 108 6.96 22.10 14.50
CA ILE A 108 6.05 22.73 13.54
C ILE A 108 4.62 22.37 13.98
N ASP A 109 3.88 23.35 14.49
CA ASP A 109 2.56 23.16 15.10
C ASP A 109 1.50 24.05 14.41
N SER A 110 0.99 23.60 13.27
CA SER A 110 0.12 24.40 12.40
C SER A 110 -1.35 24.28 12.79
N ALA A 111 -1.98 25.41 13.08
CA ALA A 111 -3.43 25.48 13.31
C ALA A 111 -4.24 25.78 12.04
N ASP A 112 -3.59 26.18 10.95
CA ASP A 112 -4.25 26.69 9.75
C ASP A 112 -4.49 25.61 8.68
N GLY A 113 -3.61 24.60 8.63
CA GLY A 113 -3.47 23.61 7.56
C GLY A 113 -2.46 22.53 7.93
N ALA A 114 -2.04 21.71 6.96
CA ALA A 114 -0.91 20.80 7.11
C ALA A 114 0.35 21.55 7.59
N ALA A 115 1.08 20.99 8.55
CA ALA A 115 2.29 21.63 9.08
C ALA A 115 3.43 21.62 8.06
N ILE A 116 3.56 20.56 7.27
CA ILE A 116 4.40 20.52 6.07
C ILE A 116 3.50 20.23 4.88
N ARG A 117 3.52 21.12 3.89
CA ARG A 117 2.70 21.04 2.70
C ARG A 117 3.56 21.20 1.45
N VAL A 118 3.57 20.19 0.59
CA VAL A 118 4.15 20.29 -0.76
C VAL A 118 2.99 20.47 -1.72
N ASP A 119 2.84 21.70 -2.21
CA ASP A 119 1.87 22.06 -3.24
C ASP A 119 2.39 21.62 -4.62
N SER A 120 3.70 21.75 -4.85
CA SER A 120 4.40 21.08 -5.96
C SER A 120 5.92 20.89 -5.70
N ALA A 121 6.51 19.81 -6.22
CA ALA A 121 7.95 19.56 -6.36
C ALA A 121 8.22 18.43 -7.38
N GLU A 122 9.42 18.35 -7.98
CA GLU A 122 9.80 17.11 -8.70
C GLU A 122 9.91 15.94 -7.70
N THR A 123 10.58 16.19 -6.57
CA THR A 123 10.64 15.28 -5.43
C THR A 123 10.94 16.09 -4.17
N THR A 124 10.21 15.82 -3.09
CA THR A 124 10.56 16.35 -1.77
C THR A 124 11.19 15.26 -0.91
N VAL A 125 12.41 15.52 -0.42
CA VAL A 125 13.09 14.66 0.56
C VAL A 125 13.05 15.34 1.93
N ILE A 126 12.35 14.74 2.89
CA ILE A 126 12.43 15.10 4.31
C ILE A 126 13.51 14.24 4.96
N GLU A 127 14.60 14.88 5.38
CA GLU A 127 15.70 14.20 6.07
C GLU A 127 15.74 14.53 7.55
N LEU A 128 15.68 13.49 8.37
CA LEU A 128 15.75 13.55 9.82
C LEU A 128 17.20 13.61 10.28
N ALA A 129 17.66 14.80 10.71
CA ALA A 129 19.04 14.98 11.13
C ALA A 129 19.39 14.09 12.33
N ASP A 130 20.57 13.48 12.29
CA ASP A 130 21.04 12.54 13.34
C ASP A 130 21.01 13.18 14.74
N GLY A 131 20.55 12.41 15.72
CA GLY A 131 20.47 12.83 17.12
C GLY A 131 19.45 13.93 17.41
N THR A 132 18.60 14.30 16.44
CA THR A 132 17.54 15.30 16.63
C THR A 132 16.17 14.67 16.83
N THR A 133 15.26 15.39 17.47
CA THR A 133 13.85 15.03 17.57
C THR A 133 13.03 16.15 16.97
N ASN A 134 12.21 15.80 15.99
CA ASN A 134 11.36 16.70 15.24
C ASN A 134 9.90 16.40 15.55
N THR A 135 9.07 17.43 15.72
CA THR A 135 7.64 17.29 15.96
C THR A 135 6.86 18.06 14.90
N VAL A 136 5.89 17.40 14.27
CA VAL A 136 4.99 17.96 13.27
C VAL A 136 3.56 17.70 13.71
N SER A 137 2.76 18.75 13.91
CA SER A 137 1.36 18.64 14.30
C SER A 137 0.44 19.56 13.52
N ASP A 138 -0.75 19.06 13.21
CA ASP A 138 -1.87 19.89 12.73
C ASP A 138 -2.99 19.97 13.79
N ALA A 139 -3.98 20.84 13.56
CA ALA A 139 -5.11 21.01 14.47
C ALA A 139 -6.34 20.22 14.04
N SER A 140 -7.11 19.71 15.01
CA SER A 140 -8.39 19.02 14.78
C SER A 140 -9.45 19.84 14.04
N THR A 141 -9.25 21.16 13.94
CA THR A 141 -10.10 22.07 13.19
C THR A 141 -9.21 23.12 12.57
N ARG A 142 -9.23 23.19 11.24
CA ARG A 142 -8.35 24.05 10.46
C ARG A 142 -9.11 24.73 9.33
N SER A 143 -8.46 25.69 8.68
CA SER A 143 -9.07 26.52 7.63
C SER A 143 -9.06 25.84 6.25
N ASP A 144 -8.05 25.00 6.01
CA ASP A 144 -7.95 24.14 4.85
C ASP A 144 -8.44 22.74 5.23
N GLU A 145 -9.45 22.25 4.52
CA GLU A 145 -10.05 20.92 4.72
C GLU A 145 -9.85 20.01 3.50
N GLU A 146 -9.21 20.51 2.43
CA GLU A 146 -8.95 19.71 1.20
C GLU A 146 -7.71 18.83 1.37
N ILE A 147 -6.75 19.31 2.15
CA ILE A 147 -5.54 18.59 2.48
C ILE A 147 -5.80 17.63 3.63
N ASP A 148 -5.40 16.38 3.49
CA ASP A 148 -5.76 15.30 4.40
C ASP A 148 -4.59 14.82 5.29
N GLY A 149 -3.40 15.44 5.22
CA GLY A 149 -2.23 15.06 6.01
C GLY A 149 -1.68 16.17 6.91
N ALA A 150 -1.10 15.82 8.07
CA ALA A 150 -0.25 16.76 8.84
C ALA A 150 1.09 17.02 8.12
N ILE A 151 1.61 15.99 7.44
CA ILE A 151 2.58 16.11 6.35
C ILE A 151 1.85 15.71 5.08
N TYR A 152 1.82 16.61 4.10
CA TYR A 152 1.11 16.41 2.84
C TYR A 152 2.04 16.71 1.66
N SER A 153 1.97 15.86 0.64
CA SER A 153 2.59 16.12 -0.66
C SER A 153 1.66 15.83 -1.82
N ALA A 154 1.58 16.78 -2.75
CA ALA A 154 0.91 16.60 -4.04
C ALA A 154 1.73 15.75 -5.02
N ASP A 155 3.05 15.67 -4.83
CA ASP A 155 3.98 14.88 -5.65
C ASP A 155 4.78 13.89 -4.76
N ASP A 156 5.84 13.30 -5.32
CA ASP A 156 6.68 12.31 -4.66
C ASP A 156 7.31 12.81 -3.35
N LEU A 157 7.21 11.98 -2.32
CA LEU A 157 7.71 12.26 -0.97
C LEU A 157 8.61 11.15 -0.47
N ILE A 158 9.82 11.52 -0.05
CA ILE A 158 10.78 10.60 0.56
C ILE A 158 11.10 11.04 1.98
N ILE A 159 11.04 10.12 2.94
CA ILE A 159 11.50 10.33 4.32
C ILE A 159 12.72 9.46 4.59
N THR A 160 13.79 10.09 5.07
CA THR A 160 15.09 9.42 5.32
C THR A 160 15.82 10.06 6.49
N GLY A 161 17.02 9.55 6.82
CA GLY A 161 17.83 10.03 7.92
C GLY A 161 17.68 9.20 9.20
N THR A 162 18.43 9.56 10.24
CA THR A 162 18.54 8.76 11.47
C THR A 162 17.95 9.44 12.70
N GLY A 163 17.48 10.68 12.55
CA GLY A 163 16.75 11.40 13.59
C GLY A 163 15.36 10.83 13.88
N THR A 164 14.68 11.47 14.82
CA THR A 164 13.30 11.15 15.20
C THR A 164 12.31 12.13 14.57
N LEU A 165 11.18 11.61 14.10
CA LEU A 165 10.01 12.37 13.65
C LEU A 165 8.78 11.90 14.42
N ASN A 166 8.14 12.80 15.16
CA ASN A 166 6.85 12.57 15.79
C ASN A 166 5.80 13.38 15.04
N VAL A 167 4.82 12.69 14.43
CA VAL A 167 3.69 13.29 13.72
C VAL A 167 2.43 13.11 14.57
N THR A 168 1.70 14.20 14.79
CA THR A 168 0.37 14.18 15.42
C THR A 168 -0.61 14.86 14.47
N ALA A 169 -1.41 14.05 13.78
CA ALA A 169 -2.47 14.53 12.91
C ALA A 169 -3.81 14.46 13.63
N GLU A 170 -4.30 15.62 14.04
CA GLU A 170 -5.58 15.72 14.74
C GLU A 170 -6.75 15.89 13.77
N PHE A 171 -6.51 16.31 12.53
CA PHE A 171 -7.57 16.52 11.53
C PHE A 171 -7.98 15.22 10.81
N ALA A 172 -7.01 14.52 10.22
CA ALA A 172 -7.21 13.31 9.43
C ALA A 172 -5.94 12.43 9.48
N ASP A 173 -5.21 12.32 8.37
CA ASP A 173 -4.09 11.39 8.21
C ASP A 173 -2.77 11.97 8.72
N GLY A 174 -1.84 11.09 9.09
CA GLY A 174 -0.48 11.46 9.49
C GLY A 174 0.35 12.03 8.34
N ILE A 175 0.79 11.14 7.45
CA ILE A 175 1.68 11.43 6.33
C ILE A 175 0.99 11.02 5.03
N VAL A 176 0.79 11.96 4.12
CA VAL A 176 0.08 11.74 2.85
C VAL A 176 0.93 12.17 1.67
N GLY A 177 1.07 11.29 0.67
CA GLY A 177 1.49 11.64 -0.68
C GLY A 177 0.40 11.28 -1.69
N LYS A 178 0.16 12.16 -2.67
CA LYS A 178 -0.78 11.91 -3.78
C LYS A 178 -0.19 11.10 -4.93
N ASP A 179 1.14 10.99 -4.96
CA ASP A 179 1.90 10.15 -5.88
C ASP A 179 2.66 9.08 -5.05
N ASP A 180 3.96 8.88 -5.27
CA ASP A 180 4.77 7.87 -4.59
C ASP A 180 5.30 8.36 -3.23
N VAL A 181 5.15 7.52 -2.20
CA VAL A 181 5.74 7.76 -0.88
C VAL A 181 6.78 6.70 -0.56
N SER A 182 7.98 7.13 -0.16
CA SER A 182 9.06 6.25 0.26
C SER A 182 9.54 6.57 1.68
N ILE A 183 9.55 5.57 2.56
CA ILE A 183 10.16 5.63 3.89
C ILE A 183 11.43 4.77 3.88
N GLU A 184 12.58 5.42 3.87
CA GLU A 184 13.88 4.75 3.78
C GLU A 184 14.50 4.46 5.14
N SER A 185 14.37 5.40 6.08
CA SER A 185 14.95 5.30 7.42
C SER A 185 14.33 6.33 8.37
N GLY A 186 14.73 6.27 9.64
CA GLY A 186 14.29 7.20 10.69
C GLY A 186 13.72 6.48 11.91
N THR A 187 13.51 7.21 12.99
CA THR A 187 12.61 6.79 14.08
C THR A 187 11.33 7.60 13.95
N ILE A 188 10.25 7.00 13.46
CA ILE A 188 9.03 7.70 13.08
C ILE A 188 7.89 7.23 13.99
N THR A 189 7.20 8.17 14.62
CA THR A 189 5.96 7.90 15.36
C THR A 189 4.84 8.72 14.75
N VAL A 190 3.73 8.07 14.40
CA VAL A 190 2.55 8.72 13.82
C VAL A 190 1.35 8.42 14.70
N THR A 191 0.68 9.48 15.15
CA THR A 191 -0.66 9.38 15.75
C THR A 191 -1.62 10.17 14.88
N SER A 192 -2.70 9.54 14.43
CA SER A 192 -3.64 10.15 13.47
C SER A 192 -5.11 9.90 13.80
N ALA A 193 -5.96 10.83 13.37
CA ALA A 193 -7.41 10.77 13.53
C ALA A 193 -8.10 9.92 12.45
N ASP A 194 -7.39 9.60 11.37
CA ASP A 194 -7.80 8.68 10.31
C ASP A 194 -6.61 7.77 9.95
N ASP A 195 -6.04 7.83 8.74
CA ASP A 195 -4.98 6.91 8.32
C ASP A 195 -3.59 7.34 8.86
N GLY A 196 -2.69 6.39 9.10
CA GLY A 196 -1.33 6.68 9.58
C GLY A 196 -0.42 7.25 8.48
N ILE A 197 0.00 6.39 7.55
CA ILE A 197 0.85 6.74 6.41
C ILE A 197 0.15 6.29 5.13
N ARG A 198 -0.06 7.21 4.19
CA ARG A 198 -0.74 6.94 2.93
C ARG A 198 0.03 7.48 1.73
N GLY A 199 0.42 6.58 0.83
CA GLY A 199 0.92 6.94 -0.49
C GLY A 199 -0.09 6.50 -1.54
N LYS A 200 -0.75 7.45 -2.20
CA LYS A 200 -1.88 7.14 -3.06
C LYS A 200 -1.45 6.18 -4.19
N ASP A 201 -0.43 6.53 -4.95
CA ASP A 201 -0.02 5.72 -6.11
C ASP A 201 0.90 4.57 -5.71
N SER A 202 1.82 4.82 -4.78
CA SER A 202 2.50 3.74 -4.07
C SER A 202 3.00 4.14 -2.69
N LEU A 203 3.24 3.14 -1.85
CA LEU A 203 3.91 3.31 -0.56
C LEU A 203 4.99 2.23 -0.40
N THR A 204 6.24 2.66 -0.35
CA THR A 204 7.40 1.80 -0.14
C THR A 204 8.06 2.07 1.21
N ILE A 205 8.26 1.03 2.02
CA ILE A 205 9.02 1.09 3.27
C ILE A 205 10.21 0.16 3.15
N SER A 206 11.41 0.74 3.15
CA SER A 206 12.68 -0.02 3.06
C SER A 206 13.46 -0.06 4.37
N GLY A 207 13.12 0.79 5.34
CA GLY A 207 13.78 0.82 6.63
C GLY A 207 13.12 1.74 7.65
N GLY A 208 13.82 1.94 8.77
CA GLY A 208 13.38 2.76 9.90
C GLY A 208 12.77 1.96 11.05
N THR A 209 12.56 2.64 12.17
CA THR A 209 11.75 2.17 13.30
C THR A 209 10.48 3.00 13.29
N ILE A 210 9.34 2.38 13.02
CA ILE A 210 8.07 3.06 12.74
C ILE A 210 7.04 2.59 13.76
N THR A 211 6.36 3.53 14.41
CA THR A 211 5.24 3.26 15.33
C THR A 211 4.02 4.04 14.89
N ILE A 212 2.90 3.36 14.67
CA ILE A 212 1.65 3.97 14.19
C ILE A 212 0.53 3.67 15.18
N ASP A 213 -0.20 4.72 15.57
CA ASP A 213 -1.44 4.69 16.34
C ASP A 213 -2.48 5.52 15.56
N ALA A 214 -3.27 4.84 14.72
CA ALA A 214 -4.19 5.45 13.78
C ALA A 214 -5.62 5.01 14.08
N ALA A 215 -6.60 5.90 13.89
CA ALA A 215 -8.01 5.54 14.07
C ALA A 215 -8.61 4.86 12.83
N GLY A 216 -8.04 5.10 11.64
CA GLY A 216 -8.31 4.40 10.39
C GLY A 216 -7.25 3.33 10.12
N ASP A 217 -6.75 3.30 8.89
CA ASP A 217 -5.73 2.35 8.45
C ASP A 217 -4.33 2.76 8.92
N GLY A 218 -3.44 1.78 9.10
CA GLY A 218 -2.08 2.05 9.56
C GLY A 218 -1.20 2.57 8.43
N ILE A 219 -1.01 1.71 7.42
CA ILE A 219 -0.16 1.95 6.26
C ILE A 219 -0.97 1.60 5.01
N LYS A 220 -1.15 2.55 4.10
CA LYS A 220 -2.10 2.42 2.99
C LYS A 220 -1.54 2.87 1.65
N SER A 221 -1.88 2.13 0.59
CA SER A 221 -1.83 2.64 -0.77
C SER A 221 -3.20 2.64 -1.42
N SER A 222 -3.66 3.81 -1.86
CA SER A 222 -5.10 4.10 -2.01
C SER A 222 -5.56 4.40 -3.43
N ASN A 223 -4.73 4.18 -4.46
CA ASN A 223 -5.17 4.38 -5.84
C ASN A 223 -6.05 3.22 -6.31
N ASP A 224 -7.35 3.53 -6.43
CA ASP A 224 -8.41 2.62 -6.86
C ASP A 224 -8.92 2.91 -8.29
N THR A 225 -8.21 3.76 -9.03
CA THR A 225 -8.55 4.14 -10.42
C THR A 225 -7.60 3.63 -11.48
N ASP A 226 -6.29 3.63 -11.21
CA ASP A 226 -5.24 3.49 -12.22
C ASP A 226 -4.49 2.16 -12.07
N ALA A 227 -4.63 1.29 -13.08
CA ALA A 227 -4.03 -0.04 -13.03
C ALA A 227 -2.49 0.03 -12.97
N GLY A 228 -1.89 -0.63 -11.96
CA GLY A 228 -0.45 -0.61 -11.71
C GLY A 228 -0.01 0.35 -10.59
N GLU A 229 -0.89 1.23 -10.13
CA GLU A 229 -0.71 2.06 -8.92
C GLU A 229 -1.34 1.36 -7.70
N GLY A 230 -1.55 2.01 -6.55
CA GLY A 230 -2.12 1.35 -5.37
C GLY A 230 -1.24 0.21 -4.84
N GLN A 231 0.07 0.33 -5.00
CA GLN A 231 1.07 -0.69 -4.66
C GLN A 231 1.72 -0.37 -3.31
N LEU A 232 1.75 -1.35 -2.40
CA LEU A 232 2.40 -1.24 -1.11
C LEU A 232 3.53 -2.26 -1.00
N VAL A 233 4.75 -1.79 -0.74
CA VAL A 233 5.94 -2.65 -0.62
C VAL A 233 6.62 -2.42 0.72
N ILE A 234 6.80 -3.49 1.50
CA ILE A 234 7.63 -3.48 2.72
C ILE A 234 8.82 -4.41 2.49
N SER A 235 10.01 -3.83 2.47
CA SER A 235 11.28 -4.57 2.28
C SER A 235 12.20 -4.55 3.50
N GLY A 236 11.91 -3.69 4.47
CA GLY A 236 12.66 -3.57 5.72
C GLY A 236 11.93 -2.73 6.75
N GLY A 237 12.63 -2.44 7.85
CA GLY A 237 12.10 -1.68 8.98
C GLY A 237 11.72 -2.52 10.19
N ASP A 238 11.52 -1.85 11.31
CA ASP A 238 10.92 -2.36 12.55
C ASP A 238 9.64 -1.57 12.80
N ILE A 239 8.49 -2.16 12.49
CA ILE A 239 7.21 -1.49 12.33
C ILE A 239 6.24 -2.04 13.37
N THR A 240 5.67 -1.16 14.19
CA THR A 240 4.62 -1.50 15.17
C THR A 240 3.35 -0.71 14.85
N ILE A 241 2.22 -1.40 14.71
CA ILE A 241 0.97 -0.81 14.23
C ILE A 241 -0.17 -1.11 15.20
N THR A 242 -0.92 -0.07 15.57
CA THR A 242 -2.21 -0.13 16.26
C THR A 242 -3.19 0.70 15.46
N THR A 243 -4.27 0.09 14.99
CA THR A 243 -5.25 0.73 14.10
C THR A 243 -6.69 0.51 14.54
N GLY A 244 -7.57 1.41 14.10
CA GLY A 244 -9.02 1.25 14.23
C GLY A 244 -9.66 0.54 13.03
N ASP A 245 -8.97 0.47 11.89
CA ASP A 245 -9.31 -0.34 10.71
C ASP A 245 -8.12 -1.25 10.35
N ASP A 246 -7.64 -1.27 9.11
CA ASP A 246 -6.65 -2.25 8.67
C ASP A 246 -5.22 -1.83 8.99
N ALA A 247 -4.36 -2.77 9.37
CA ALA A 247 -2.98 -2.41 9.69
C ALA A 247 -2.17 -2.06 8.44
N VAL A 248 -2.31 -2.86 7.38
CA VAL A 248 -1.65 -2.69 6.08
C VAL A 248 -2.66 -2.93 4.97
N LYS A 249 -2.94 -1.92 4.16
CA LYS A 249 -3.96 -1.98 3.09
C LYS A 249 -3.43 -1.49 1.75
N ALA A 250 -3.75 -2.17 0.67
CA ALA A 250 -3.47 -1.67 -0.68
C ALA A 250 -4.60 -1.98 -1.66
N GLU A 251 -4.92 -1.01 -2.52
CA GLU A 251 -5.98 -1.16 -3.52
C GLU A 251 -5.62 -2.12 -4.66
N GLN A 252 -4.34 -2.51 -4.81
CA GLN A 252 -3.92 -3.51 -5.80
C GLN A 252 -3.07 -4.62 -5.20
N GLN A 253 -1.96 -4.28 -4.55
CA GLN A 253 -1.05 -5.30 -4.05
C GLN A 253 -0.26 -4.88 -2.82
N VAL A 254 -0.16 -5.79 -1.85
CA VAL A 254 0.83 -5.75 -0.78
C VAL A 254 1.94 -6.75 -1.09
N THR A 255 3.20 -6.31 -1.06
CA THR A 255 4.39 -7.15 -1.17
C THR A 255 5.31 -6.97 0.03
N ILE A 256 5.56 -8.04 0.78
CA ILE A 256 6.46 -8.04 1.94
C ILE A 256 7.65 -8.95 1.66
N THR A 257 8.84 -8.36 1.56
CA THR A 257 10.10 -9.10 1.31
C THR A 257 11.02 -9.14 2.53
N GLY A 258 10.77 -8.30 3.55
CA GLY A 258 11.60 -8.19 4.74
C GLY A 258 10.96 -7.30 5.82
N GLY A 259 11.75 -6.97 6.85
CA GLY A 259 11.30 -6.18 8.01
C GLY A 259 10.80 -7.01 9.18
N THR A 260 10.59 -6.35 10.31
CA THR A 260 9.82 -6.84 11.46
C THR A 260 8.54 -6.03 11.54
N ILE A 261 7.39 -6.68 11.46
CA ILE A 261 6.07 -6.05 11.42
C ILE A 261 5.25 -6.64 12.57
N ASP A 262 4.94 -5.81 13.56
CA ASP A 262 4.15 -6.17 14.73
C ASP A 262 2.81 -5.43 14.69
N ILE A 263 1.77 -6.12 14.23
CA ILE A 263 0.39 -5.63 14.24
C ILE A 263 -0.21 -5.99 15.60
N VAL A 264 -0.24 -4.98 16.47
CA VAL A 264 -0.66 -5.12 17.87
C VAL A 264 -2.18 -5.27 17.97
N SER A 265 -2.93 -4.52 17.16
CA SER A 265 -4.38 -4.66 16.98
C SER A 265 -4.84 -3.97 15.71
N SER A 266 -5.78 -4.59 15.01
CA SER A 266 -6.48 -4.03 13.84
C SER A 266 -7.85 -4.70 13.62
N VAL A 267 -8.62 -4.20 12.65
CA VAL A 267 -9.76 -4.93 12.08
C VAL A 267 -9.22 -6.08 11.26
N GLU A 268 -8.66 -5.81 10.08
CA GLU A 268 -7.86 -6.77 9.34
C GLU A 268 -6.35 -6.50 9.51
N GLY A 269 -5.53 -7.55 9.45
CA GLY A 269 -4.08 -7.39 9.55
C GLY A 269 -3.48 -6.85 8.25
N ILE A 270 -3.59 -7.61 7.17
CA ILE A 270 -3.05 -7.26 5.86
C ILE A 270 -4.13 -7.51 4.80
N GLU A 271 -4.60 -6.45 4.15
CA GLU A 271 -5.62 -6.52 3.10
C GLU A 271 -5.09 -6.00 1.75
N ALA A 272 -5.26 -6.79 0.70
CA ALA A 272 -5.16 -6.32 -0.68
C ALA A 272 -5.75 -7.37 -1.62
N PRO A 273 -6.13 -7.01 -2.86
CA PRO A 273 -6.48 -8.01 -3.86
C PRO A 273 -5.41 -9.08 -4.08
N VAL A 274 -4.13 -8.68 -4.00
CA VAL A 274 -3.00 -9.60 -4.06
C VAL A 274 -2.06 -9.35 -2.88
N VAL A 275 -1.85 -10.37 -2.06
CA VAL A 275 -0.89 -10.34 -0.95
C VAL A 275 0.25 -11.30 -1.26
N VAL A 276 1.49 -10.80 -1.28
CA VAL A 276 2.71 -11.59 -1.51
C VAL A 276 3.67 -11.42 -0.35
N ILE A 277 4.03 -12.53 0.30
CA ILE A 277 5.00 -12.56 1.41
C ILE A 277 6.19 -13.44 1.03
N ASP A 278 7.29 -12.80 0.68
CA ASP A 278 8.56 -13.45 0.35
C ASP A 278 9.51 -13.55 1.56
N GLY A 279 9.28 -12.77 2.61
CA GLY A 279 10.13 -12.73 3.79
C GLY A 279 9.56 -11.88 4.94
N GLY A 280 10.42 -11.54 5.90
CA GLY A 280 10.08 -10.75 7.09
C GLY A 280 9.71 -11.59 8.32
N VAL A 281 9.58 -10.89 9.45
CA VAL A 281 9.02 -11.40 10.72
C VAL A 281 7.72 -10.64 10.95
N ILE A 282 6.58 -11.32 10.88
CA ILE A 282 5.26 -10.71 10.89
C ILE A 282 4.47 -11.30 12.05
N THR A 283 3.96 -10.45 12.93
CA THR A 283 3.00 -10.83 13.98
C THR A 283 1.70 -10.09 13.75
N VAL A 284 0.58 -10.81 13.75
CA VAL A 284 -0.75 -10.26 13.49
C VAL A 284 -1.70 -10.60 14.63
N ASN A 285 -2.27 -9.56 15.24
CA ASN A 285 -3.44 -9.66 16.09
C ASN A 285 -4.58 -8.85 15.46
N ALA A 286 -5.52 -9.54 14.84
CA ALA A 286 -6.64 -8.92 14.13
C ALA A 286 -7.98 -9.35 14.75
N SER A 287 -9.00 -8.52 14.57
CA SER A 287 -10.34 -8.74 15.11
C SER A 287 -11.35 -9.26 14.08
N ASP A 288 -11.06 -9.07 12.79
CA ASP A 288 -11.70 -9.73 11.66
C ASP A 288 -10.72 -10.74 11.05
N ASP A 289 -10.08 -10.47 9.91
CA ASP A 289 -9.14 -11.38 9.26
C ASP A 289 -7.66 -11.04 9.47
N GLY A 290 -6.83 -12.06 9.58
CA GLY A 290 -5.38 -11.88 9.75
C GLY A 290 -4.75 -11.36 8.48
N LEU A 291 -4.91 -12.10 7.39
CA LEU A 291 -4.58 -11.68 6.04
C LEU A 291 -5.81 -11.89 5.17
N ASN A 292 -6.19 -10.89 4.40
CA ASN A 292 -7.37 -10.91 3.53
C ASN A 292 -6.98 -10.59 2.09
N ALA A 293 -7.40 -11.45 1.16
CA ALA A 293 -7.42 -11.13 -0.27
C ALA A 293 -8.84 -10.87 -0.77
N ALA A 294 -9.21 -9.59 -0.86
CA ALA A 294 -10.52 -9.13 -1.30
C ALA A 294 -10.43 -8.26 -2.56
N ALA A 295 -11.53 -8.22 -3.33
CA ALA A 295 -11.58 -7.44 -4.56
C ALA A 295 -11.59 -5.93 -4.29
N SER A 296 -10.85 -5.17 -5.09
CA SER A 296 -10.93 -3.72 -5.15
C SER A 296 -11.71 -3.23 -6.37
N ALA A 297 -11.78 -1.91 -6.55
CA ALA A 297 -12.38 -1.31 -7.74
C ALA A 297 -11.63 -1.69 -9.04
N ILE A 298 -10.31 -1.88 -8.96
CA ILE A 298 -9.44 -2.21 -10.10
C ILE A 298 -9.30 -3.72 -10.25
N VAL A 299 -8.99 -4.42 -9.16
CA VAL A 299 -8.65 -5.85 -9.17
C VAL A 299 -9.84 -6.66 -8.67
N THR A 300 -10.60 -7.20 -9.63
CA THR A 300 -11.84 -7.96 -9.36
C THR A 300 -11.69 -9.48 -9.56
N SER A 301 -10.50 -9.94 -9.94
CA SER A 301 -10.20 -11.35 -10.18
C SER A 301 -8.70 -11.60 -10.06
N GLY A 302 -8.31 -12.87 -9.91
CA GLY A 302 -6.91 -13.20 -9.61
C GLY A 302 -6.52 -12.83 -8.18
N LEU A 303 -7.52 -12.73 -7.29
CA LEU A 303 -7.32 -12.49 -5.88
C LEU A 303 -6.46 -13.61 -5.30
N SER A 304 -5.47 -13.28 -4.49
CA SER A 304 -4.63 -14.32 -3.92
C SER A 304 -3.83 -13.87 -2.71
N ILE A 305 -3.56 -14.86 -1.84
CA ILE A 305 -2.50 -14.78 -0.85
C ILE A 305 -1.41 -15.79 -1.23
N THR A 306 -0.18 -15.31 -1.36
CA THR A 306 1.00 -16.14 -1.63
C THR A 306 2.06 -15.94 -0.56
N VAL A 307 2.45 -17.03 0.12
CA VAL A 307 3.53 -17.05 1.10
C VAL A 307 4.68 -17.92 0.61
N ASN A 308 5.78 -17.28 0.23
CA ASN A 308 7.01 -17.92 -0.22
C ASN A 308 8.08 -18.03 0.88
N GLY A 309 8.00 -17.19 1.91
CA GLY A 309 8.98 -17.14 2.99
C GLY A 309 8.48 -16.40 4.24
N GLY A 310 9.41 -16.12 5.16
CA GLY A 310 9.13 -15.36 6.39
C GLY A 310 8.85 -16.20 7.64
N GLU A 311 8.78 -15.52 8.78
CA GLU A 311 8.26 -16.02 10.06
C GLU A 311 6.96 -15.28 10.37
N ILE A 312 5.83 -15.98 10.33
CA ILE A 312 4.50 -15.37 10.41
C ILE A 312 3.78 -15.96 11.61
N THR A 313 3.37 -15.11 12.54
CA THR A 313 2.50 -15.49 13.66
C THR A 313 1.17 -14.78 13.51
N VAL A 314 0.07 -15.53 13.44
CA VAL A 314 -1.27 -14.95 13.35
C VAL A 314 -2.09 -15.44 14.54
N VAL A 315 -2.59 -14.50 15.33
CA VAL A 315 -3.46 -14.76 16.47
C VAL A 315 -4.78 -14.07 16.23
N MET A 316 -5.82 -14.89 16.02
CA MET A 316 -7.16 -14.40 15.75
C MET A 316 -7.98 -14.35 17.03
N GLY A 317 -8.87 -13.35 17.08
CA GLY A 317 -9.91 -13.26 18.10
C GLY A 317 -10.92 -14.41 18.04
N SER A 318 -12.01 -14.25 18.78
CA SER A 318 -13.17 -15.14 18.65
C SER A 318 -14.20 -14.52 17.74
N GLY A 319 -14.71 -15.24 16.76
CA GLY A 319 -15.69 -14.71 15.83
C GLY A 319 -15.78 -15.58 14.58
N ASP A 320 -16.44 -15.03 13.57
CA ASP A 320 -16.31 -15.47 12.18
C ASP A 320 -15.11 -14.69 11.66
N THR A 321 -13.93 -15.31 11.71
CA THR A 321 -12.62 -14.67 11.51
C THR A 321 -11.66 -15.74 11.03
N ASP A 322 -10.86 -15.41 10.03
CA ASP A 322 -9.88 -16.29 9.42
C ASP A 322 -8.46 -15.75 9.58
N ALA A 323 -7.52 -16.62 9.93
CA ALA A 323 -6.12 -16.20 9.96
C ALA A 323 -5.60 -15.84 8.55
N PHE A 324 -6.12 -16.52 7.53
CA PHE A 324 -5.89 -16.25 6.12
C PHE A 324 -7.23 -16.44 5.40
N ASP A 325 -7.85 -15.35 4.95
CA ASP A 325 -9.01 -15.36 4.06
C ASP A 325 -8.60 -14.94 2.66
N SER A 326 -9.01 -15.69 1.65
CA SER A 326 -8.76 -15.35 0.27
C SER A 326 -9.99 -15.62 -0.58
N ASN A 327 -10.59 -14.56 -1.12
CA ASN A 327 -11.62 -14.65 -2.15
C ASN A 327 -11.09 -15.18 -3.51
N GLY A 328 -9.84 -15.66 -3.55
CA GLY A 328 -9.28 -16.44 -4.66
C GLY A 328 -8.30 -17.52 -4.18
N ASP A 329 -7.08 -17.56 -4.72
CA ASP A 329 -6.11 -18.63 -4.44
C ASP A 329 -5.29 -18.36 -3.16
N LEU A 330 -5.09 -19.40 -2.34
CA LEU A 330 -4.17 -19.38 -1.21
C LEU A 330 -3.02 -20.36 -1.45
N THR A 331 -1.79 -19.83 -1.55
CA THR A 331 -0.59 -20.63 -1.83
C THR A 331 0.50 -20.43 -0.79
N ILE A 332 0.98 -21.52 -0.21
CA ILE A 332 2.11 -21.54 0.72
C ILE A 332 3.21 -22.46 0.16
N THR A 333 4.35 -21.87 -0.19
CA THR A 333 5.52 -22.58 -0.75
C THR A 333 6.72 -22.57 0.20
N GLY A 334 6.72 -21.72 1.23
CA GLY A 334 7.80 -21.61 2.21
C GLY A 334 7.38 -20.91 3.51
N GLY A 335 8.37 -20.53 4.32
CA GLY A 335 8.17 -19.83 5.60
C GLY A 335 7.96 -20.75 6.82
N THR A 336 7.89 -20.11 8.00
CA THR A 336 7.44 -20.71 9.27
C THR A 336 6.21 -19.94 9.72
N ILE A 337 5.07 -20.61 9.76
CA ILE A 337 3.77 -19.99 10.02
C ILE A 337 3.17 -20.65 11.26
N ASP A 338 2.85 -19.86 12.28
CA ASP A 338 2.16 -20.29 13.50
C ASP A 338 0.82 -19.55 13.61
N VAL A 339 -0.27 -20.31 13.56
CA VAL A 339 -1.64 -19.80 13.59
C VAL A 339 -2.32 -20.24 14.87
N THR A 340 -2.84 -19.28 15.63
CA THR A 340 -3.79 -19.52 16.71
C THR A 340 -5.13 -18.91 16.33
N ALA A 341 -6.07 -19.73 15.83
CA ALA A 341 -7.34 -19.26 15.30
C ALA A 341 -8.44 -20.33 15.39
N GLN A 342 -9.71 -19.90 15.36
CA GLN A 342 -10.85 -20.82 15.22
C GLN A 342 -10.95 -21.33 13.78
N SER A 343 -10.82 -20.42 12.82
CA SER A 343 -10.64 -20.72 11.42
C SER A 343 -9.27 -20.23 10.96
N ALA A 344 -8.47 -21.14 10.42
CA ALA A 344 -7.09 -20.85 10.06
C ALA A 344 -6.95 -20.44 8.59
N PHE A 345 -7.80 -20.99 7.72
CA PHE A 345 -7.70 -20.81 6.28
C PHE A 345 -9.10 -20.89 5.67
N ASP A 346 -9.53 -19.82 5.02
CA ASP A 346 -10.61 -19.80 4.04
C ASP A 346 -10.05 -19.40 2.66
N PHE A 347 -10.54 -20.06 1.62
CA PHE A 347 -10.17 -19.74 0.25
C PHE A 347 -11.24 -20.19 -0.75
N ASP A 348 -11.69 -19.27 -1.60
CA ASP A 348 -12.68 -19.55 -2.64
C ASP A 348 -12.09 -20.30 -3.85
N GLY A 349 -10.79 -20.10 -4.09
CA GLY A 349 -10.03 -20.71 -5.18
C GLY A 349 -9.35 -22.01 -4.78
N THR A 350 -8.06 -22.10 -5.09
CA THR A 350 -7.22 -23.25 -4.78
C THR A 350 -6.36 -22.99 -3.56
N GLY A 351 -6.39 -23.92 -2.61
CA GLY A 351 -5.49 -23.95 -1.47
C GLY A 351 -4.33 -24.90 -1.70
N THR A 352 -3.10 -24.39 -1.71
CA THR A 352 -1.90 -25.17 -1.97
C THR A 352 -0.87 -25.00 -0.85
N LEU A 353 -0.45 -26.12 -0.24
CA LEU A 353 0.70 -26.17 0.67
C LEU A 353 1.75 -27.12 0.10
N THR A 354 2.88 -26.57 -0.35
CA THR A 354 3.96 -27.35 -1.02
C THR A 354 5.31 -27.23 -0.33
N GLY A 355 5.47 -26.30 0.61
CA GLY A 355 6.66 -26.13 1.42
C GLY A 355 6.39 -25.30 2.68
N GLY A 356 7.45 -25.00 3.42
CA GLY A 356 7.36 -24.32 4.72
C GLY A 356 6.98 -25.23 5.88
N THR A 357 6.84 -24.63 7.07
CA THR A 357 6.31 -25.27 8.28
C THR A 357 5.09 -24.49 8.74
N VAL A 358 3.92 -25.13 8.76
CA VAL A 358 2.67 -24.51 9.18
C VAL A 358 2.14 -25.24 10.41
N VAL A 359 2.00 -24.52 11.51
CA VAL A 359 1.43 -24.99 12.77
C VAL A 359 0.11 -24.26 12.98
N VAL A 360 -0.95 -25.01 13.26
CA VAL A 360 -2.27 -24.48 13.58
C VAL A 360 -2.66 -25.00 14.96
N ASN A 361 -2.87 -24.10 15.92
CA ASN A 361 -3.25 -24.42 17.29
C ASN A 361 -2.33 -25.47 17.95
N GLY A 362 -1.02 -25.37 17.68
CA GLY A 362 0.01 -26.27 18.21
C GLY A 362 0.17 -27.61 17.47
N GLU A 363 -0.59 -27.85 16.39
CA GLU A 363 -0.45 -29.04 15.54
C GLU A 363 0.10 -28.66 14.16
N GLN A 364 1.19 -29.31 13.73
CA GLN A 364 1.72 -29.10 12.39
C GLN A 364 0.82 -29.77 11.34
N ILE A 365 0.43 -29.02 10.32
CA ILE A 365 -0.37 -29.51 9.20
C ILE A 365 0.50 -29.81 7.98
N THR A 366 -0.01 -30.65 7.07
CA THR A 366 0.66 -31.00 5.81
C THR A 366 -0.19 -30.70 4.57
N ALA A 367 -1.39 -30.16 4.76
CA ALA A 367 -2.27 -29.69 3.71
C ALA A 367 -3.17 -28.59 4.28
N LEU A 368 -3.53 -27.60 3.46
CA LEU A 368 -4.53 -26.61 3.83
C LEU A 368 -5.91 -27.25 3.87
N THR A 369 -6.66 -26.97 4.92
CA THR A 369 -8.06 -27.40 5.05
C THR A 369 -8.92 -26.15 5.00
N ASN A 370 -9.66 -25.97 3.90
CA ASN A 370 -10.67 -24.92 3.83
C ASN A 370 -11.75 -25.20 4.88
N GLN A 371 -11.99 -24.22 5.75
CA GLN A 371 -13.12 -24.20 6.67
C GLN A 371 -14.31 -23.52 5.99
N MET A 372 -15.05 -24.26 5.16
CA MET A 372 -16.32 -23.76 4.59
C MET A 372 -17.39 -23.63 5.71
N MET A 373 -17.30 -22.62 6.55
CA MET A 373 -18.28 -22.30 7.60
C MET A 373 -19.35 -21.33 7.08
N GLY A 374 -19.91 -21.60 5.90
CA GLY A 374 -21.28 -21.19 5.55
C GLY A 374 -21.66 -19.74 5.87
N GLY A 375 -20.90 -18.77 5.36
CA GLY A 375 -21.30 -17.36 5.24
C GLY A 375 -22.49 -17.23 4.28
N GLY A 376 -23.69 -17.54 4.76
CA GLY A 376 -24.93 -17.27 4.06
C GLY A 376 -25.02 -15.77 3.79
N GLY A 377 -24.79 -15.40 2.53
CA GLY A 377 -24.68 -14.02 2.08
C GLY A 377 -25.69 -13.05 2.67
N ARG A 378 -25.21 -11.85 2.94
CA ARG A 378 -26.05 -10.68 3.19
C ARG A 378 -25.49 -9.48 2.42
N PRO A 379 -26.41 -8.59 2.00
CA PRO A 379 -26.33 -7.82 0.75
C PRO A 379 -25.43 -6.60 0.78
#